data_AF-A0A061A7J9-F1
#
_entry.id   AF-A0A061A7J9-F1
#
_cell.length_a   1.000
_cell.length_b   1.000
_cell.length_c   1.000
_cell.angle_alpha   90.00
_cell.angle_beta   90.00
_cell.angle_gamma   90.00
#
_symmetry.space_group_name_H-M   'P 1'
#
loop_
_entity.id
_entity.type
_entity.pdbx_description
1 polymer ?
#
loop_
_entity_poly.entity_id
_entity_poly.type
_entity_poly.pdbx_seq_one_letter_code
_entity_poly.pdbx_strand_id
1 'polypeptide(L)'
;MSSSPMAGSSSSARDRPPTRTSFIPEIQSMMFALGDARRPLHETAALVEDIVHTQLINLLQQACEGAVLRGSRVISAEDILFLMRRDKKKVRRLLRYLQFRDYKSKVLKTIEDEEPLESGT
;
A
#
# COMPACT_ATOMS: atom_id res chain seq x y z
N MET A 1 -8.47 -51.84 -37.48
CA MET A 1 -9.10 -50.87 -36.56
C MET A 1 -8.46 -51.04 -35.19
N SER A 2 -7.53 -50.17 -34.83
CA SER A 2 -6.85 -50.16 -33.53
C SER A 2 -6.77 -48.72 -33.04
N SER A 3 -7.57 -48.41 -32.02
CA SER A 3 -7.73 -47.07 -31.44
C SER A 3 -6.98 -47.00 -30.10
N SER A 4 -6.17 -45.96 -29.88
CA SER A 4 -5.67 -45.45 -28.57
C SER A 4 -4.74 -44.21 -28.80
N PRO A 5 -4.46 -43.33 -27.82
CA PRO A 5 -5.29 -42.19 -27.39
C PRO A 5 -4.56 -40.82 -27.43
N MET A 6 -5.27 -39.76 -27.02
CA MET A 6 -4.88 -38.33 -26.97
C MET A 6 -3.58 -38.01 -26.21
N ALA A 7 -2.87 -36.98 -26.68
CA ALA A 7 -2.05 -36.10 -25.84
C ALA A 7 -2.43 -34.64 -26.12
N GLY A 8 -3.36 -34.10 -25.33
CA GLY A 8 -3.59 -32.67 -25.24
C GLY A 8 -2.42 -32.02 -24.51
N SER A 9 -1.65 -31.18 -25.21
CA SER A 9 -0.69 -30.29 -24.58
C SER A 9 -1.43 -29.13 -23.94
N SER A 10 -1.90 -29.32 -22.70
CA SER A 10 -2.20 -28.19 -21.81
C SER A 10 -0.98 -27.94 -20.95
N SER A 11 -0.01 -27.20 -21.49
CA SER A 11 1.12 -26.69 -20.72
C SER A 11 0.59 -25.85 -19.56
N SER A 12 0.89 -26.31 -18.35
CA SER A 12 0.55 -25.76 -17.06
C SER A 12 1.02 -24.31 -16.89
N ALA A 13 0.17 -23.35 -17.24
CA ALA A 13 0.35 -21.93 -16.92
C ALA A 13 -0.10 -21.59 -15.47
N ARG A 14 -0.04 -22.54 -14.53
CA ARG A 14 -0.66 -22.40 -13.20
C ARG A 14 0.28 -22.48 -12.00
N ASP A 15 1.59 -22.38 -12.21
CA ASP A 15 2.54 -22.37 -11.09
C ASP A 15 3.62 -21.29 -11.24
N ARG A 16 3.20 -20.07 -11.57
CA ARG A 16 4.04 -18.90 -11.31
C ARG A 16 3.84 -18.53 -9.84
N PRO A 17 4.83 -18.76 -8.95
CA PRO A 17 4.72 -18.30 -7.57
C PRO A 17 4.44 -16.78 -7.60
N PRO A 18 3.57 -16.27 -6.71
CA PRO A 18 3.32 -14.84 -6.63
C PRO A 18 4.68 -14.17 -6.45
N THR A 19 5.07 -13.37 -7.44
CA THR A 19 6.29 -12.57 -7.36
C THR A 19 6.10 -11.70 -6.13
N ARG A 20 6.86 -11.96 -5.06
CA ARG A 20 6.84 -11.10 -3.88
C ARG A 20 7.16 -9.70 -4.36
N THR A 21 6.19 -8.80 -4.26
CA THR A 21 6.40 -7.38 -4.56
C THR A 21 7.46 -6.90 -3.58
N SER A 22 8.63 -6.50 -4.07
CA SER A 22 9.71 -5.99 -3.24
C SER A 22 9.70 -4.47 -3.25
N PHE A 23 9.83 -3.89 -2.06
CA PHE A 23 9.85 -2.44 -1.84
C PHE A 23 11.25 -1.92 -1.48
N ILE A 24 12.30 -2.70 -1.78
CA ILE A 24 13.69 -2.35 -1.45
C ILE A 24 14.11 -1.00 -2.05
N PRO A 25 13.84 -0.68 -3.34
CA PRO A 25 14.23 0.62 -3.90
C PRO A 25 13.56 1.81 -3.21
N GLU A 26 12.29 1.67 -2.82
CA GLU A 26 11.51 2.67 -2.10
C GLU A 26 12.05 2.85 -0.68
N ILE A 27 12.35 1.73 -0.01
CA ILE A 27 12.95 1.73 1.33
C ILE A 27 14.33 2.40 1.30
N GLN A 28 15.19 2.09 0.33
CA GLN A 28 16.48 2.77 0.17
C GLN A 28 16.31 4.28 -0.05
N SER A 29 15.32 4.68 -0.84
CA SER A 29 15.00 6.09 -1.05
C SER A 29 14.55 6.79 0.24
N MET A 30 13.72 6.12 1.04
CA MET A 30 13.30 6.61 2.36
C MET A 30 14.47 6.66 3.36
N MET A 31 15.34 5.66 3.38
CA MET A 31 16.52 5.60 4.25
C MET A 31 17.47 6.75 3.96
N PHE A 32 17.77 7.01 2.67
CA PHE A 32 18.57 8.16 2.26
C PHE A 32 17.91 9.49 2.68
N ALA A 33 16.61 9.65 2.44
CA ALA A 33 15.87 10.85 2.83
C ALA A 33 15.83 11.09 4.35
N LEU A 34 15.98 10.03 5.16
CA LEU A 34 16.06 10.07 6.62
C LEU A 34 17.48 10.23 7.16
N GLY A 35 18.48 10.37 6.27
CA GLY A 35 19.87 10.69 6.63
C GLY A 35 20.82 9.50 6.71
N ASP A 36 20.45 8.34 6.17
CA ASP A 36 21.38 7.21 5.99
C ASP A 36 22.40 7.49 4.84
N ALA A 37 23.19 6.49 4.48
CA ALA A 37 24.16 6.58 3.39
C ALA A 37 23.53 6.99 2.04
N ARG A 38 24.32 7.63 1.17
CA ARG A 38 23.93 8.01 -0.20
C ARG A 38 23.39 6.83 -1.02
N ARG A 39 23.87 5.62 -0.72
CA ARG A 39 23.39 4.36 -1.28
C ARG A 39 23.24 3.37 -0.12
N PRO A 40 22.06 3.28 0.51
CA PRO A 40 21.85 2.35 1.61
C PRO A 40 22.03 0.89 1.15
N LEU A 41 22.59 0.06 2.02
CA LEU A 41 22.89 -1.33 1.70
C LEU A 41 21.60 -2.12 1.40
N HIS A 42 21.67 -3.00 0.41
CA HIS A 42 20.55 -3.85 0.01
C HIS A 42 20.09 -4.76 1.16
N GLU A 43 21.03 -5.38 1.86
CA GLU A 43 20.75 -6.28 2.99
C GLU A 43 20.02 -5.56 4.13
N THR A 44 20.41 -4.32 4.42
CA THR A 44 19.72 -3.50 5.43
C THR A 44 18.31 -3.15 4.99
N ALA A 45 18.11 -2.77 3.72
CA ALA A 45 16.79 -2.46 3.19
C ALA A 45 15.87 -3.69 3.18
N ALA A 46 16.40 -4.87 2.86
CA ALA A 46 15.66 -6.14 2.92
C ALA A 46 15.25 -6.48 4.37
N LEU A 47 16.14 -6.29 5.35
CA LEU A 47 15.80 -6.48 6.75
C LEU A 47 14.72 -5.48 7.22
N VAL A 48 14.82 -4.22 6.81
CA VAL A 48 13.81 -3.20 7.10
C VAL A 48 12.47 -3.58 6.47
N GLU A 49 12.47 -4.11 5.24
CA GLU A 49 11.25 -4.61 4.57
C GLU A 49 10.56 -5.70 5.40
N ASP A 50 11.30 -6.70 5.87
CA ASP A 50 10.77 -7.80 6.69
C ASP A 50 10.19 -7.31 8.03
N ILE A 51 10.88 -6.35 8.67
CA ILE A 51 10.42 -5.73 9.92
C ILE A 51 9.11 -4.96 9.67
N VAL A 52 9.07 -4.12 8.63
CA VAL A 52 7.90 -3.30 8.29
C VAL A 52 6.72 -4.19 7.91
N HIS A 53 6.95 -5.25 7.13
CA HIS A 53 5.92 -6.23 6.78
C HIS A 53 5.30 -6.87 8.02
N THR A 54 6.13 -7.34 8.96
CA THR A 54 5.67 -7.92 10.22
C THR A 54 4.90 -6.91 11.07
N GLN A 55 5.38 -5.67 11.16
CA GLN A 55 4.70 -4.60 11.88
C GLN A 55 3.34 -4.24 11.27
N LEU A 56 3.25 -4.23 9.93
CA LEU A 56 2.01 -3.94 9.22
C LEU A 56 0.95 -5.00 9.47
N ILE A 57 1.32 -6.29 9.45
CA ILE A 57 0.42 -7.40 9.79
C ILE A 57 -0.14 -7.20 11.20
N ASN A 58 0.74 -6.95 12.18
CA ASN A 58 0.33 -6.76 13.57
C ASN A 58 -0.59 -5.54 13.74
N LEU A 59 -0.31 -4.44 13.03
CA LEU A 59 -1.14 -3.24 13.05
C LEU A 59 -2.54 -3.53 12.49
N LEU A 60 -2.63 -4.23 11.34
CA LEU A 60 -3.90 -4.57 10.70
C LEU A 60 -4.73 -5.54 11.55
N GLN A 61 -4.08 -6.50 12.21
CA GLN A 61 -4.74 -7.41 13.14
C GLN A 61 -5.42 -6.64 14.28
N GLN A 62 -4.69 -5.74 14.94
CA GLN A 62 -5.23 -4.90 16.01
C GLN A 62 -6.32 -3.94 15.51
N ALA A 63 -6.19 -3.42 14.28
CA ALA A 63 -7.19 -2.54 13.69
C ALA A 63 -8.49 -3.29 13.36
N CYS A 64 -8.36 -4.54 12.92
CA CYS A 64 -9.50 -5.44 12.69
C CYS A 64 -10.26 -5.73 13.99
N GLU A 65 -9.55 -6.04 15.07
CA GLU A 65 -10.14 -6.21 16.40
C GLU A 65 -10.90 -4.94 16.84
N GLY A 66 -10.32 -3.76 16.61
CA GLY A 66 -10.99 -2.47 16.83
C GLY A 66 -12.27 -2.30 16.01
N ALA A 67 -12.23 -2.64 14.72
CA ALA A 67 -13.38 -2.55 13.82
C ALA A 67 -14.52 -3.49 14.26
N VAL A 68 -14.18 -4.73 14.66
CA VAL A 68 -15.15 -5.71 15.16
C VAL A 68 -15.80 -5.23 16.46
N LEU A 69 -15.03 -4.62 17.37
CA LEU A 69 -15.57 -4.04 18.62
C LEU A 69 -16.54 -2.87 18.34
N ARG A 70 -16.33 -2.11 17.26
CA ARG A 70 -17.30 -1.10 16.78
C ARG A 70 -18.56 -1.73 16.15
N GLY A 71 -18.53 -3.01 15.81
CA GLY A 71 -19.58 -3.69 15.04
C GLY A 71 -19.43 -3.54 13.53
N SER A 72 -18.27 -3.09 13.04
CA SER A 72 -17.95 -2.99 11.62
C SER A 72 -17.20 -4.22 11.14
N ARG A 73 -17.47 -4.65 9.90
CA ARG A 73 -16.68 -5.68 9.20
C ARG A 73 -15.53 -5.09 8.36
N VAL A 74 -15.45 -3.77 8.29
CA VAL A 74 -14.47 -3.02 7.50
C VAL A 74 -13.64 -2.16 8.43
N ILE A 75 -12.31 -2.20 8.21
CA ILE A 75 -11.36 -1.33 8.90
C ILE A 75 -11.52 0.09 8.37
N SER A 76 -11.78 1.03 9.28
CA SER A 76 -11.94 2.45 8.99
C SER A 76 -10.71 3.23 9.46
N ALA A 77 -10.55 4.47 8.97
CA ALA A 77 -9.44 5.33 9.37
C ALA A 77 -9.39 5.59 10.90
N GLU A 78 -10.55 5.58 11.55
CA GLU A 78 -10.69 5.73 13.00
C GLU A 78 -10.03 4.57 13.79
N ASP A 79 -9.97 3.35 13.25
CA ASP A 79 -9.31 2.21 13.89
C ASP A 79 -7.80 2.44 13.97
N ILE A 80 -7.22 2.93 12.87
CA ILE A 80 -5.79 3.26 12.80
C ILE A 80 -5.47 4.45 13.70
N LEU A 81 -6.32 5.48 13.71
CA LEU A 81 -6.16 6.64 14.60
C LEU A 81 -6.24 6.23 16.08
N PHE A 82 -7.12 5.29 16.41
CA PHE A 82 -7.23 4.75 17.77
C PHE A 82 -5.97 4.02 18.20
N LEU A 83 -5.36 3.20 17.34
CA LEU A 83 -4.08 2.54 17.66
C LEU A 83 -2.95 3.54 17.87
N MET A 84 -2.91 4.61 17.08
CA MET A 84 -1.88 5.66 17.17
C MET A 84 -2.09 6.66 18.31
N ARG A 85 -3.20 6.59 19.06
CA ARG A 85 -3.65 7.62 20.02
C ARG A 85 -2.64 8.01 21.10
N ARG A 86 -1.69 7.12 21.42
CA ARG A 86 -0.66 7.37 22.44
C ARG A 86 0.32 8.46 22.01
N ASP A 87 0.60 8.57 20.70
CA ASP A 87 1.51 9.59 20.16
C ASP A 87 0.73 10.75 19.53
N LYS A 88 0.45 11.76 20.34
CA LYS A 88 -0.30 12.95 19.91
C LYS A 88 0.41 13.75 18.80
N LYS A 89 1.74 13.63 18.63
CA LYS A 89 2.47 14.34 17.57
C LYS A 89 2.30 13.62 16.24
N LYS A 90 2.43 12.29 16.22
CA LYS A 90 2.20 11.46 15.02
C LYS A 90 0.75 11.55 14.54
N VAL A 91 -0.23 11.50 15.45
CA VAL A 91 -1.65 11.67 15.09
C VAL A 91 -1.91 13.03 14.44
N ARG A 92 -1.37 14.12 15.01
CA ARG A 92 -1.49 15.46 14.41
C ARG A 92 -0.87 15.54 13.01
N ARG A 93 0.29 14.92 12.80
CA ARG A 93 0.93 14.85 11.49
C ARG A 93 0.07 14.09 10.47
N LEU A 94 -0.51 12.96 10.88
CA LEU A 94 -1.40 12.17 10.04
C LEU A 94 -2.67 12.93 9.64
N LEU A 95 -3.33 13.58 10.60
CA LEU A 95 -4.52 14.39 10.32
C LEU A 95 -4.23 15.52 9.33
N ARG A 96 -3.11 16.23 9.49
CA ARG A 96 -2.68 17.27 8.55
C ARG A 96 -2.46 16.70 7.15
N TYR A 97 -1.82 15.54 7.05
CA TYR A 97 -1.59 14.88 5.77
C TYR A 97 -2.91 14.52 5.07
N LEU A 98 -3.86 13.93 5.81
CA LEU A 98 -5.18 13.57 5.26
C LEU A 98 -5.94 14.82 4.78
N GLN A 99 -5.96 15.89 5.58
CA GLN A 99 -6.56 17.18 5.19
C GLN A 99 -5.97 17.73 3.89
N PHE A 100 -4.63 17.73 3.77
CA PHE A 100 -3.95 18.22 2.58
C PHE A 100 -4.21 17.34 1.35
N ARG A 101 -4.20 16.01 1.53
CA ARG A 101 -4.51 15.05 0.47
C ARG A 101 -5.93 15.25 -0.06
N ASP A 102 -6.91 15.40 0.84
CA ASP A 102 -8.31 15.58 0.47
C ASP A 102 -8.53 16.95 -0.19
N TYR A 103 -7.84 18.00 0.26
CA TYR A 103 -7.81 19.30 -0.41
C TYR A 103 -7.25 19.20 -1.83
N LYS A 104 -6.08 18.57 -2.00
CA LYS A 104 -5.47 18.35 -3.33
C LYS A 104 -6.41 17.57 -4.25
N SER A 105 -7.08 16.53 -3.73
CA SER A 105 -8.04 15.74 -4.53
C SER A 105 -9.23 16.57 -5.00
N LYS A 106 -9.75 17.48 -4.17
CA LYS A 106 -10.84 18.39 -4.56
C LYS A 106 -10.39 19.35 -5.66
N VAL A 107 -9.20 19.95 -5.51
CA VAL A 107 -8.65 20.89 -6.50
C VAL A 107 -8.42 20.22 -7.86
N LEU A 108 -7.88 19.00 -7.88
CA LEU A 108 -7.66 18.27 -9.13
C LEU A 108 -8.98 17.97 -9.86
N LYS A 109 -10.01 17.55 -9.12
CA LYS A 109 -11.34 17.31 -9.70
C LYS A 109 -11.92 18.58 -10.32
N THR A 110 -11.87 19.70 -9.62
CA THR A 110 -12.36 20.98 -10.15
C THR A 110 -11.61 21.44 -11.40
N ILE A 111 -10.34 21.06 -11.59
CA ILE A 111 -9.58 21.41 -12.79
C ILE A 111 -9.96 20.49 -13.96
N GLU A 112 -10.13 19.20 -13.70
CA GLU A 112 -10.61 18.23 -14.72
C GLU A 112 -12.02 18.59 -15.21
N ASP A 113 -12.88 19.08 -14.32
CA ASP A 113 -14.25 19.52 -14.64
C ASP A 113 -14.29 20.86 -15.43
N GLU A 114 -13.21 21.64 -15.42
CA GLU A 114 -13.10 22.98 -16.04
C GLU A 114 -12.29 22.97 -17.37
N GLU A 115 -11.93 21.81 -17.94
CA GLU A 115 -11.31 21.77 -19.27
C GLU A 115 -12.37 22.11 -20.35
N PRO A 116 -12.33 23.30 -20.99
CA PRO A 116 -13.36 23.72 -21.92
C PRO A 116 -13.11 23.08 -23.28
N LEU A 117 -14.18 22.61 -23.92
CA LEU A 117 -14.22 22.20 -25.32
C LEU A 117 -13.84 23.37 -26.25
N GLU A 118 -12.56 23.64 -26.44
CA GLU A 118 -12.07 24.49 -27.53
C GLU A 118 -11.29 23.66 -28.55
N SER A 119 -12.02 23.00 -29.46
CA SER A 119 -11.54 22.77 -30.82
C SER A 119 -12.74 22.52 -31.75
N GLY A 120 -13.23 23.57 -32.41
CA GLY A 120 -14.33 23.43 -33.35
C GLY A 120 -14.87 24.73 -33.92
N THR A 121 -14.02 25.52 -34.57
CA THR A 121 -14.44 26.44 -35.65
C THR A 121 -13.38 26.48 -36.72
#